data_AF-A0A9D2SFJ0-F1
#
_entry.id   AF-A0A9D2SFJ0-F1
#
_cell.length_a   1.000
_cell.length_b   1.000
_cell.length_c   1.000
_cell.angle_alpha   90.00
_cell.angle_beta   90.00
_cell.angle_gamma   90.00
#
_symmetry.space_group_name_H-M   'P 1'
#
loop_
_entity.id
_entity.type
_entity.pdbx_description
1 polymer ?
#
loop_
_entity_poly.entity_id
_entity_poly.type
_entity_poly.pdbx_seq_one_letter_code
_entity_poly.pdbx_strand_id
1 'polypeptide(L)'
;MIRLVEREAERQRLLALCEKTPFGCKISSLARAYGFDKSFASFWLDTEADVVFCLVDGVMLLSGTVLDGGPVRLFLRAVGAQGILCAVRNAEELGLPASQTGDVLKHFLLPGSDTPPPPMPISIRDIYALLEKTGMVDEFEPFYLDLSHKLRHGEALALTVEGVEGVAACAVVSSISKTGAILSALAVEEDCRRQGLGSGLVREMESYFPGKNLYVFREKNKHREFYKKLGYVKIDTWVYAKL
;
A
#
# COMPACT_ATOMS: atom_id res chain seq x y z
N MET A 1 -12.67 22.90 1.95
CA MET A 1 -13.79 22.29 2.71
C MET A 1 -13.77 20.77 2.54
N ILE A 2 -13.77 20.01 3.64
CA ILE A 2 -13.77 18.54 3.63
C ILE A 2 -15.21 18.03 3.44
N ARG A 3 -15.41 17.10 2.48
CA ARG A 3 -16.72 16.52 2.16
C ARG A 3 -16.63 15.01 1.98
N LEU A 4 -17.67 14.30 2.41
CA LEU A 4 -17.81 12.87 2.14
C LEU A 4 -18.03 12.66 0.65
N VAL A 5 -17.37 11.66 0.07
CA VAL A 5 -17.48 11.34 -1.35
C VAL A 5 -18.71 10.48 -1.59
N GLU A 6 -19.76 11.07 -2.13
CA GLU A 6 -21.03 10.38 -2.39
C GLU A 6 -21.33 10.33 -3.90
N ARG A 7 -21.07 11.43 -4.60
CA ARG A 7 -21.45 11.62 -6.00
C ARG A 7 -20.41 11.04 -6.95
N GLU A 8 -20.85 10.60 -8.12
CA GLU A 8 -19.96 10.00 -9.13
C GLU A 8 -18.83 10.95 -9.57
N ALA A 9 -19.12 12.24 -9.73
CA ALA A 9 -18.09 13.25 -10.06
C ALA A 9 -17.01 13.37 -8.96
N GLU A 10 -17.38 13.21 -7.69
CA GLU A 10 -16.46 13.27 -6.56
C GLU A 10 -15.60 12.00 -6.49
N ARG A 11 -16.20 10.82 -6.78
CA ARG A 11 -15.48 9.54 -6.88
C ARG A 11 -14.42 9.60 -7.98
N GLN A 12 -14.78 10.11 -9.15
CA GLN A 12 -13.84 10.28 -10.27
C GLN A 12 -12.72 11.26 -9.93
N ARG A 13 -13.03 12.39 -9.27
CA ARG A 13 -12.02 13.36 -8.82
C ARG A 13 -11.08 12.73 -7.78
N LEU A 14 -11.61 12.01 -6.80
CA LEU A 14 -10.81 11.32 -5.79
C LEU A 14 -9.84 10.34 -6.44
N LEU A 15 -10.33 9.47 -7.33
CA LEU A 15 -9.50 8.50 -8.02
C LEU A 15 -8.41 9.18 -8.86
N ALA A 16 -8.74 10.27 -9.56
CA ALA A 16 -7.76 11.03 -10.34
C ALA A 16 -6.66 11.67 -9.47
N LEU A 17 -7.00 12.14 -8.27
CA LEU A 17 -6.01 12.66 -7.31
C LEU A 17 -5.14 11.55 -6.73
N CYS A 18 -5.74 10.38 -6.48
CA CYS A 18 -5.03 9.21 -5.96
C CYS A 18 -3.93 8.69 -6.91
N GLU A 19 -4.09 8.82 -8.22
CA GLU A 19 -3.07 8.38 -9.19
C GLU A 19 -1.75 9.16 -9.13
N LYS A 20 -1.70 10.27 -8.36
CA LYS A 20 -0.52 11.14 -8.28
C LYS A 20 0.47 10.72 -7.19
N THR A 21 0.07 9.88 -6.23
CA THR A 21 0.89 9.61 -5.04
C THR A 21 0.85 8.13 -4.62
N PRO A 22 1.89 7.64 -3.91
CA PRO A 22 1.89 6.28 -3.36
C PRO A 22 0.82 6.05 -2.28
N PHE A 23 0.48 7.08 -1.49
CA PHE A 23 -0.63 6.99 -0.53
C PHE A 23 -1.98 6.93 -1.27
N GLY A 24 -2.10 7.71 -2.33
CA GLY A 24 -3.25 7.69 -3.23
C GLY A 24 -3.47 6.32 -3.85
N CYS A 25 -2.40 5.62 -4.26
CA CYS A 25 -2.47 4.24 -4.77
C CYS A 25 -3.11 3.26 -3.75
N LYS A 26 -2.80 3.38 -2.44
CA LYS A 26 -3.49 2.61 -1.39
C LYS A 26 -4.99 2.93 -1.35
N ILE A 27 -5.31 4.23 -1.32
CA ILE A 27 -6.69 4.71 -1.20
C ILE A 27 -7.53 4.30 -2.42
N SER A 28 -7.01 4.47 -3.64
CA SER A 28 -7.73 4.09 -4.85
C SER A 28 -7.98 2.60 -4.93
N SER A 29 -7.01 1.78 -4.48
CA SER A 29 -7.18 0.33 -4.52
C SER A 29 -8.25 -0.14 -3.53
N LEU A 30 -8.34 0.49 -2.35
CA LEU A 30 -9.46 0.26 -1.41
C LEU A 30 -10.81 0.64 -2.04
N ALA A 31 -10.89 1.83 -2.64
CA ALA A 31 -12.11 2.30 -3.29
C ALA A 31 -12.56 1.41 -4.46
N ARG A 32 -11.61 0.88 -5.25
CA ARG A 32 -11.91 -0.02 -6.38
C ARG A 32 -12.28 -1.42 -5.94
N ALA A 33 -11.60 -1.96 -4.93
CA ALA A 33 -11.90 -3.27 -4.39
C ALA A 33 -13.28 -3.25 -3.71
N TYR A 34 -13.48 -2.34 -2.75
CA TYR A 34 -14.61 -2.40 -1.83
C TYR A 34 -15.78 -1.48 -2.20
N GLY A 35 -15.55 -0.48 -3.06
CA GLY A 35 -16.53 0.56 -3.34
C GLY A 35 -16.52 1.68 -2.29
N PHE A 36 -17.49 2.58 -2.40
CA PHE A 36 -17.68 3.76 -1.54
C PHE A 36 -18.84 3.59 -0.54
N ASP A 37 -19.45 2.40 -0.47
CA ASP A 37 -20.68 2.10 0.26
C ASP A 37 -20.45 1.26 1.52
N LYS A 38 -19.21 0.91 1.84
CA LYS A 38 -18.88 0.04 2.99
C LYS A 38 -18.67 0.85 4.26
N SER A 39 -19.27 0.38 5.36
CA SER A 39 -19.19 1.06 6.66
C SER A 39 -17.77 1.08 7.26
N PHE A 40 -16.94 0.09 6.94
CA PHE A 40 -15.55 0.02 7.43
C PHE A 40 -14.58 0.92 6.65
N ALA A 41 -14.98 1.46 5.50
CA ALA A 41 -14.14 2.30 4.65
C ALA A 41 -14.90 3.55 4.18
N SER A 42 -14.52 4.72 4.71
CA SER A 42 -15.13 6.00 4.36
C SER A 42 -14.13 6.91 3.66
N PHE A 43 -14.59 7.67 2.67
CA PHE A 43 -13.73 8.46 1.79
C PHE A 43 -14.17 9.92 1.77
N TRP A 44 -13.23 10.85 1.98
CA TRP A 44 -13.50 12.29 1.91
C TRP A 44 -12.50 13.00 1.00
N LEU A 45 -12.92 14.17 0.53
CA LEU A 45 -12.10 15.06 -0.27
C LEU A 45 -12.12 16.46 0.36
N ASP A 46 -10.95 17.08 0.50
CA ASP A 46 -10.86 18.53 0.63
C ASP A 46 -10.89 19.16 -0.75
N THR A 47 -12.01 19.80 -1.09
CA THR A 47 -12.22 20.37 -2.42
C THR A 47 -11.35 21.58 -2.73
N GLU A 48 -10.74 22.20 -1.72
CA GLU A 48 -9.88 23.37 -1.86
C GLU A 48 -8.41 22.99 -1.95
N ALA A 49 -7.96 22.04 -1.11
CA ALA A 49 -6.56 21.63 -1.03
C ALA A 49 -6.22 20.37 -1.85
N ASP A 50 -7.19 19.78 -2.57
CA ASP A 50 -7.02 18.53 -3.33
C ASP A 50 -6.44 17.37 -2.48
N VAL A 51 -6.81 17.33 -1.19
CA VAL A 51 -6.40 16.28 -0.25
C VAL A 51 -7.48 15.21 -0.18
N VAL A 52 -7.06 13.95 -0.26
CA VAL A 52 -7.92 12.78 -0.14
C VAL A 52 -7.69 12.12 1.22
N PHE A 53 -8.80 11.77 1.87
CA PHE A 53 -8.83 11.07 3.15
C PHE A 53 -9.57 9.74 2.98
N CYS A 54 -9.05 8.69 3.58
CA CYS A 54 -9.72 7.38 3.65
C CYS A 54 -9.56 6.81 5.06
N LEU A 55 -10.67 6.71 5.79
CA LEU A 55 -10.69 6.01 7.07
C LEU A 55 -11.01 4.54 6.81
N VAL A 56 -10.09 3.65 7.17
CA VAL A 56 -10.26 2.20 7.06
C VAL A 56 -9.75 1.55 8.33
N ASP A 57 -10.58 0.69 8.95
CA ASP A 57 -10.24 -0.04 10.18
C ASP A 57 -9.64 0.85 11.30
N GLY A 58 -10.19 2.06 11.45
CA GLY A 58 -9.75 3.04 12.45
C GLY A 58 -8.48 3.82 12.07
N VAL A 59 -7.83 3.52 10.95
CA VAL A 59 -6.65 4.25 10.45
C VAL A 59 -7.04 5.19 9.31
N MET A 60 -6.69 6.46 9.45
CA MET A 60 -6.81 7.44 8.39
C MET A 60 -5.62 7.35 7.42
N LEU A 61 -5.87 7.07 6.15
CA LEU A 61 -4.93 7.27 5.06
C LEU A 61 -5.10 8.67 4.48
N LEU A 62 -3.99 9.39 4.27
CA LEU A 62 -4.02 10.74 3.72
C LEU A 62 -3.11 10.85 2.50
N SER A 63 -3.69 11.29 1.38
CA SER A 63 -2.98 11.57 0.12
C SER A 63 -3.15 13.03 -0.28
N GLY A 64 -2.04 13.73 -0.50
CA GLY A 64 -2.01 15.16 -0.82
C GLY A 64 -1.07 15.92 0.11
N THR A 65 -1.26 17.24 0.19
CA THR A 65 -0.53 18.12 1.10
C THR A 65 -1.53 18.93 1.90
N VAL A 66 -1.51 18.75 3.23
CA VAL A 66 -2.28 19.57 4.16
C VAL A 66 -1.61 20.93 4.24
N LEU A 67 -2.41 22.01 4.15
CA LEU A 67 -1.93 23.39 4.24
C LEU A 67 -2.30 24.06 5.57
N ASP A 68 -3.33 23.55 6.25
CA ASP A 68 -3.76 23.99 7.57
C ASP A 68 -4.11 22.76 8.41
N GLY A 69 -3.24 22.40 9.35
CA GLY A 69 -3.42 21.23 10.20
C GLY A 69 -4.55 21.35 11.22
N GLY A 70 -4.98 22.57 11.59
CA GLY A 70 -5.97 22.78 12.65
C GLY A 70 -7.34 22.16 12.35
N PRO A 71 -8.01 22.58 11.26
CA PRO A 71 -9.29 22.03 10.83
C PRO A 71 -9.23 20.53 10.53
N VAL A 72 -8.14 20.07 9.90
CA VAL A 72 -7.96 18.65 9.59
C VAL A 72 -7.86 17.83 10.87
N ARG A 73 -7.12 18.27 11.88
CA ARG A 73 -7.01 17.54 13.16
C ARG A 73 -8.34 17.46 13.90
N LEU A 74 -9.16 18.51 13.88
CA LEU A 74 -10.52 18.47 14.42
C LEU A 74 -11.38 17.47 13.66
N PHE A 75 -11.29 17.45 12.33
CA PHE A 75 -11.99 16.48 11.50
C PHE A 75 -11.58 15.03 11.82
N LEU A 76 -10.28 14.73 11.93
CA LEU A 76 -9.79 13.38 12.27
C LEU A 76 -10.38 12.85 13.58
N ARG A 77 -10.49 13.71 14.60
CA ARG A 77 -11.11 13.38 15.88
C ARG A 77 -12.60 13.17 15.77
N ALA A 78 -13.29 14.03 15.01
CA ALA A 78 -14.73 13.97 14.84
C ALA A 78 -15.18 12.67 14.14
N VAL A 79 -14.38 12.16 13.20
CA VAL A 79 -14.67 10.88 12.51
C VAL A 79 -14.16 9.64 13.27
N GLY A 80 -13.54 9.81 14.43
CA GLY A 80 -13.09 8.71 15.28
C GLY A 80 -11.85 7.97 14.78
N ALA A 81 -10.96 8.63 14.03
CA ALA A 81 -9.71 8.01 13.62
C ALA A 81 -8.81 7.74 14.84
N GLN A 82 -8.29 6.52 14.95
CA GLN A 82 -7.41 6.06 16.03
C GLN A 82 -5.92 6.30 15.70
N GLY A 83 -5.59 6.31 14.41
CA GLY A 83 -4.28 6.65 13.91
C GLY A 83 -4.33 7.19 12.49
N ILE A 84 -3.20 7.68 12.01
CA ILE A 84 -3.05 8.22 10.66
C ILE A 84 -1.78 7.67 10.02
N LEU A 85 -1.87 7.28 8.74
CA LEU A 85 -0.75 6.98 7.87
C LEU A 85 -0.68 8.04 6.77
N CYS A 86 0.37 8.85 6.77
CA CYS A 86 0.53 9.96 5.85
C CYS A 86 2.01 10.24 5.52
N ALA A 87 2.25 11.15 4.58
CA ALA A 87 3.60 11.67 4.35
C ALA A 87 4.06 12.52 5.55
N VAL A 88 5.38 12.52 5.82
CA VAL A 88 5.97 13.19 6.99
C VAL A 88 5.56 14.66 7.11
N ARG A 89 5.52 15.40 6.00
CA ARG A 89 5.08 16.80 5.95
C ARG A 89 3.67 17.02 6.50
N ASN A 90 2.78 16.06 6.28
CA ASN A 90 1.40 16.14 6.77
C ASN A 90 1.34 15.83 8.26
N ALA A 91 2.16 14.90 8.76
CA ALA A 91 2.26 14.66 10.20
C ALA A 91 2.81 15.88 10.94
N GLU A 92 3.82 16.55 10.36
CA GLU A 92 4.40 17.80 10.88
C GLU A 92 3.37 18.93 10.90
N GLU A 93 2.65 19.14 9.80
CA GLU A 93 1.57 20.13 9.69
C GLU A 93 0.44 19.88 10.71
N LEU A 94 0.12 18.61 10.97
CA LEU A 94 -0.88 18.22 11.97
C LEU A 94 -0.36 18.28 13.42
N GLY A 95 0.94 18.54 13.62
CA GLY A 95 1.59 18.51 14.93
C GLY A 95 1.53 17.13 15.60
N LEU A 96 1.59 16.05 14.82
CA LEU A 96 1.45 14.67 15.30
C LEU A 96 2.82 13.99 15.42
N PRO A 97 3.18 13.44 16.61
CA PRO A 97 4.44 12.73 16.78
C PRO A 97 4.40 11.37 16.07
N ALA A 98 5.46 11.08 15.30
CA ALA A 98 5.59 9.80 14.62
C ALA A 98 5.76 8.65 15.63
N SER A 99 4.83 7.69 15.61
CA SER A 99 4.95 6.42 16.35
C SER A 99 5.77 5.42 15.54
N GLN A 100 5.59 5.39 14.23
CA GLN A 100 6.42 4.64 13.30
C GLN A 100 6.70 5.50 12.06
N THR A 101 7.79 5.18 11.37
CA THR A 101 8.18 5.90 10.15
C THR A 101 9.06 5.04 9.27
N GLY A 102 9.16 5.42 8.01
CA GLY A 102 10.03 4.78 7.04
C GLY A 102 10.09 5.53 5.72
N ASP A 103 10.88 5.02 4.79
CA ASP A 103 11.02 5.61 3.47
C ASP A 103 9.94 5.06 2.54
N VAL A 104 9.37 5.94 1.71
CA VAL A 104 8.62 5.51 0.53
C VAL A 104 9.59 5.44 -0.63
N LEU A 105 9.75 4.23 -1.17
CA LEU A 105 10.60 3.97 -2.31
C LEU A 105 9.77 3.85 -3.59
N LYS A 106 10.41 4.12 -4.73
CA LYS A 106 9.82 4.07 -6.06
C LYS A 106 10.79 3.43 -7.04
N HIS A 107 10.28 2.57 -7.89
CA HIS A 107 10.94 2.13 -9.11
C HIS A 107 9.98 2.30 -10.30
N PHE A 108 10.42 2.98 -11.37
CA PHE A 108 9.60 3.13 -12.57
C PHE A 108 9.89 1.97 -13.51
N LEU A 109 8.84 1.25 -13.87
CA LEU A 109 8.91 0.07 -14.71
C LEU A 109 8.66 0.50 -16.14
N LEU A 110 9.66 0.31 -16.99
CA LEU A 110 9.56 0.68 -18.40
C LEU A 110 8.36 -0.05 -19.04
N PRO A 111 7.67 0.59 -19.99
CA PRO A 111 6.69 -0.11 -20.80
C PRO A 111 7.34 -1.33 -21.47
N GLY A 112 6.72 -2.50 -21.32
CA GLY A 112 7.09 -3.73 -21.99
C GLY A 112 6.00 -4.16 -22.97
N SER A 113 6.38 -4.93 -23.99
CA SER A 113 5.44 -5.53 -24.96
C SER A 113 4.83 -6.84 -24.46
N ASP A 114 5.54 -7.54 -23.57
CA ASP A 114 5.22 -8.91 -23.20
C ASP A 114 4.39 -8.90 -21.93
N THR A 115 3.18 -9.44 -22.02
CA THR A 115 2.35 -9.71 -20.85
C THR A 115 2.84 -11.02 -20.25
N PRO A 116 3.32 -11.05 -19.00
CA PRO A 116 3.66 -12.31 -18.36
C PRO A 116 2.42 -13.22 -18.31
N PRO A 117 2.61 -14.56 -18.27
CA PRO A 117 1.50 -15.47 -18.03
C PRO A 117 0.81 -15.10 -16.71
N PRO A 118 -0.49 -15.39 -16.55
CA PRO A 118 -1.15 -15.19 -15.27
C PRO A 118 -0.39 -15.95 -14.17
N PRO A 119 -0.31 -15.41 -12.94
CA PRO A 119 0.33 -16.10 -11.84
C PRO A 119 -0.30 -17.46 -11.61
N MET A 120 0.52 -18.41 -11.20
CA MET A 120 0.03 -19.71 -10.76
C MET A 120 -0.92 -19.53 -9.55
N PRO A 121 -1.90 -20.44 -9.37
CA PRO A 121 -2.74 -20.43 -8.18
C PRO A 121 -1.89 -20.47 -6.91
N ILE A 122 -2.18 -19.59 -5.96
CA ILE A 122 -1.44 -19.46 -4.70
C ILE A 122 -2.30 -19.88 -3.51
N SER A 123 -1.64 -20.40 -2.47
CA SER A 123 -2.25 -20.58 -1.15
C SER A 123 -2.05 -19.32 -0.31
N ILE A 124 -3.14 -18.58 -0.05
CA ILE A 124 -3.11 -17.42 0.87
C ILE A 124 -2.70 -17.85 2.28
N ARG A 125 -3.04 -19.09 2.68
CA ARG A 125 -2.63 -19.65 3.97
C ARG A 125 -1.12 -19.83 4.07
N ASP A 126 -0.47 -20.27 3.00
CA ASP A 126 0.98 -20.50 3.00
C ASP A 126 1.73 -19.17 2.98
N ILE A 127 1.21 -18.17 2.24
CA ILE A 127 1.70 -16.79 2.30
C ILE A 127 1.59 -16.26 3.73
N TYR A 128 0.43 -16.39 4.37
CA TYR A 128 0.24 -15.96 5.75
C TYR A 128 1.24 -16.65 6.69
N ALA A 129 1.37 -17.98 6.61
CA ALA A 129 2.27 -18.74 7.48
C ALA A 129 3.73 -18.27 7.35
N LEU A 130 4.18 -17.94 6.13
CA LEU A 130 5.51 -17.36 5.94
C LEU A 130 5.61 -15.93 6.50
N LEU A 131 4.61 -15.09 6.25
CA LEU A 131 4.61 -13.70 6.75
C LEU A 131 4.56 -13.64 8.28
N GLU A 132 3.79 -14.52 8.92
CA GLU A 132 3.66 -14.64 10.37
C GLU A 132 5.00 -15.02 11.01
N LYS A 133 5.70 -16.04 10.45
CA LYS A 133 7.07 -16.40 10.89
C LYS A 133 8.05 -15.23 10.80
N THR A 134 7.84 -14.29 9.88
CA THR A 134 8.66 -13.09 9.72
C THR A 134 8.18 -11.85 10.48
N GLY A 135 7.04 -11.95 11.19
CA GLY A 135 6.42 -10.84 11.91
C GLY A 135 5.91 -9.72 11.00
N MET A 136 5.46 -10.05 9.79
CA MET A 136 4.94 -9.09 8.80
C MET A 136 3.40 -9.02 8.76
N VAL A 137 2.72 -9.88 9.50
CA VAL A 137 1.26 -9.94 9.59
C VAL A 137 0.86 -10.28 11.02
N ASP A 138 -0.29 -9.76 11.45
CA ASP A 138 -0.83 -9.98 12.79
C ASP A 138 -1.91 -11.06 12.81
N GLU A 139 -3.12 -10.74 12.32
CA GLU A 139 -4.28 -11.64 12.38
C GLU A 139 -4.58 -12.32 11.04
N PHE A 140 -4.85 -13.63 11.08
CA PHE A 140 -5.14 -14.43 9.90
C PHE A 140 -6.42 -14.02 9.17
N GLU A 141 -7.54 -13.88 9.87
CA GLU A 141 -8.84 -13.68 9.22
C GLU A 141 -8.93 -12.37 8.43
N PRO A 142 -8.57 -11.19 8.99
CA PRO A 142 -8.58 -9.94 8.24
C PRO A 142 -7.64 -9.99 7.02
N PHE A 143 -6.43 -10.56 7.20
CA PHE A 143 -5.47 -10.73 6.12
C PHE A 143 -6.01 -11.61 4.99
N TYR A 144 -6.57 -12.77 5.34
CA TYR A 144 -7.09 -13.73 4.36
C TYR A 144 -8.25 -13.13 3.56
N LEU A 145 -9.19 -12.48 4.26
CA LEU A 145 -10.35 -11.86 3.62
C LEU A 145 -9.93 -10.72 2.69
N ASP A 146 -9.04 -9.82 3.13
CA ASP A 146 -8.58 -8.69 2.33
C ASP A 146 -7.82 -9.15 1.08
N LEU A 147 -6.84 -10.04 1.24
CA LEU A 147 -6.03 -10.51 0.12
C LEU A 147 -6.87 -11.35 -0.86
N SER A 148 -7.72 -12.25 -0.36
CA SER A 148 -8.62 -13.07 -1.21
C SER A 148 -9.58 -12.19 -2.02
N HIS A 149 -10.11 -11.14 -1.38
CA HIS A 149 -10.99 -10.20 -2.06
C HIS A 149 -10.24 -9.43 -3.15
N LYS A 150 -9.12 -8.78 -2.81
CA LYS A 150 -8.36 -7.97 -3.78
C LYS A 150 -7.80 -8.79 -4.94
N LEU A 151 -7.36 -10.03 -4.73
CA LEU A 151 -6.91 -10.92 -5.81
C LEU A 151 -8.03 -11.20 -6.81
N ARG A 152 -9.26 -11.48 -6.33
CA ARG A 152 -10.42 -11.72 -7.22
C ARG A 152 -10.86 -10.49 -7.98
N HIS A 153 -10.58 -9.30 -7.45
CA HIS A 153 -10.93 -8.02 -8.07
C HIS A 153 -9.79 -7.41 -8.91
N GLY A 154 -8.63 -8.08 -9.01
CA GLY A 154 -7.47 -7.55 -9.75
C GLY A 154 -6.80 -6.34 -9.08
N GLU A 155 -7.05 -6.15 -7.78
CA GLU A 155 -6.53 -5.05 -6.95
C GLU A 155 -5.32 -5.48 -6.11
N ALA A 156 -4.93 -6.74 -6.19
CA ALA A 156 -3.72 -7.31 -5.64
C ALA A 156 -3.10 -8.33 -6.60
N LEU A 157 -1.82 -8.62 -6.38
CA LEU A 157 -1.06 -9.66 -7.05
C LEU A 157 -0.14 -10.31 -6.02
N ALA A 158 0.02 -11.63 -6.08
CA ALA A 158 0.96 -12.33 -5.22
C ALA A 158 1.68 -13.42 -5.98
N LEU A 159 2.96 -13.61 -5.65
CA LEU A 159 3.85 -14.60 -6.23
C LEU A 159 4.50 -15.39 -5.10
N THR A 160 4.76 -16.67 -5.35
CA THR A 160 5.36 -17.60 -4.38
C THR A 160 6.43 -18.45 -5.05
N VAL A 161 7.45 -18.80 -4.28
CA VAL A 161 8.43 -19.84 -4.64
C VAL A 161 8.18 -21.03 -3.74
N GLU A 162 7.99 -22.21 -4.33
CA GLU A 162 7.84 -23.46 -3.58
C GLU A 162 9.13 -23.83 -2.86
N GLY A 163 8.98 -24.30 -1.62
CA GLY A 163 10.01 -24.91 -0.79
C GLY A 163 9.70 -26.37 -0.50
N VAL A 164 10.45 -26.97 0.41
CA VAL A 164 10.28 -28.40 0.77
C VAL A 164 9.00 -28.63 1.58
N GLU A 165 8.65 -27.71 2.49
CA GLU A 165 7.51 -27.83 3.41
C GLU A 165 6.45 -26.72 3.21
N GLY A 166 6.36 -26.14 2.01
CA GLY A 166 5.40 -25.08 1.70
C GLY A 166 6.00 -24.00 0.81
N VAL A 167 5.83 -22.73 1.18
CA VAL A 167 6.35 -21.58 0.42
C VAL A 167 7.68 -21.12 1.01
N ALA A 168 8.76 -21.20 0.23
CA ALA A 168 10.09 -20.72 0.59
C ALA A 168 10.23 -19.20 0.50
N ALA A 169 9.45 -18.56 -0.38
CA ALA A 169 9.45 -17.10 -0.52
C ALA A 169 8.13 -16.60 -1.09
N CYS A 170 7.69 -15.41 -0.69
CA CYS A 170 6.50 -14.78 -1.24
C CYS A 170 6.72 -13.28 -1.48
N ALA A 171 5.99 -12.74 -2.46
CA ALA A 171 5.86 -11.31 -2.71
C ALA A 171 4.39 -10.96 -2.88
N VAL A 172 3.93 -9.89 -2.23
CA VAL A 172 2.54 -9.43 -2.28
C VAL A 172 2.51 -7.96 -2.67
N VAL A 173 1.80 -7.68 -3.75
CA VAL A 173 1.30 -6.35 -4.09
C VAL A 173 -0.14 -6.26 -3.63
N SER A 174 -0.43 -5.42 -2.63
CA SER A 174 -1.77 -5.31 -2.03
C SER A 174 -2.56 -4.08 -2.49
N SER A 175 -2.01 -3.30 -3.42
CA SER A 175 -2.68 -2.13 -3.97
C SER A 175 -2.22 -1.90 -5.39
N ILE A 176 -3.17 -1.79 -6.30
CA ILE A 176 -2.94 -1.53 -7.72
C ILE A 176 -3.77 -0.30 -8.11
N SER A 177 -3.15 0.64 -8.83
CA SER A 177 -3.84 1.78 -9.44
C SER A 177 -3.52 1.85 -10.93
N LYS A 178 -4.04 2.85 -11.63
CA LYS A 178 -3.73 3.04 -13.05
C LYS A 178 -2.24 3.29 -13.27
N THR A 179 -1.62 4.11 -12.42
CA THR A 179 -0.23 4.56 -12.59
C THR A 179 0.79 3.89 -11.67
N GLY A 180 0.34 3.08 -10.71
CA GLY A 180 1.24 2.46 -9.74
C GLY A 180 0.73 1.18 -9.11
N ALA A 181 1.62 0.55 -8.35
CA ALA A 181 1.36 -0.62 -7.54
C ALA A 181 2.21 -0.55 -6.27
N ILE A 182 1.81 -1.25 -5.20
CA ILE A 182 2.54 -1.24 -3.92
C ILE A 182 2.93 -2.65 -3.54
N LEU A 183 4.23 -2.94 -3.55
CA LEU A 183 4.80 -4.13 -2.95
C LEU A 183 4.77 -3.96 -1.43
N SER A 184 3.78 -4.60 -0.80
CA SER A 184 3.48 -4.46 0.63
C SER A 184 4.15 -5.53 1.47
N ALA A 185 4.40 -6.71 0.92
CA ALA A 185 5.14 -7.77 1.60
C ALA A 185 6.13 -8.47 0.67
N LEU A 186 7.29 -8.82 1.24
CA LEU A 186 8.31 -9.65 0.61
C LEU A 186 8.99 -10.44 1.71
N ALA A 187 8.81 -11.76 1.70
CA ALA A 187 9.41 -12.65 2.68
C ALA A 187 10.15 -13.79 2.00
N VAL A 188 11.23 -14.23 2.65
CA VAL A 188 12.04 -15.38 2.26
C VAL A 188 12.36 -16.14 3.53
N GLU A 189 12.10 -17.45 3.53
CA GLU A 189 12.48 -18.37 4.59
C GLU A 189 13.96 -18.21 4.93
N GLU A 190 14.28 -18.29 6.22
CA GLU A 190 15.60 -17.92 6.73
C GLU A 190 16.74 -18.70 6.07
N ASP A 191 16.57 -20.01 5.91
CA ASP A 191 17.54 -20.90 5.29
C ASP A 191 17.69 -20.68 3.77
N CYS A 192 16.68 -20.07 3.14
CA CYS A 192 16.66 -19.75 1.72
C CYS A 192 17.16 -18.32 1.42
N ARG A 193 17.53 -17.53 2.43
CA ARG A 193 18.02 -16.17 2.25
C ARG A 193 19.37 -16.14 1.55
N ARG A 194 19.64 -15.01 0.87
CA ARG A 194 20.88 -14.73 0.11
C ARG A 194 21.12 -15.66 -1.08
N GLN A 195 20.11 -16.43 -1.50
CA GLN A 195 20.15 -17.28 -2.70
C GLN A 195 19.51 -16.61 -3.93
N GLY A 196 19.17 -15.31 -3.83
CA GLY A 196 18.58 -14.55 -4.93
C GLY A 196 17.04 -14.62 -5.03
N LEU A 197 16.36 -15.47 -4.25
CA LEU A 197 14.90 -15.65 -4.30
C LEU A 197 14.12 -14.33 -4.19
N GLY A 198 14.42 -13.51 -3.16
CA GLY A 198 13.73 -12.23 -2.97
C GLY A 198 13.93 -11.25 -4.13
N SER A 199 15.15 -11.20 -4.70
CA SER A 199 15.42 -10.36 -5.88
C SER A 199 14.78 -10.92 -7.15
N GLY A 200 14.69 -12.24 -7.28
CA GLY A 200 13.96 -12.92 -8.36
C GLY A 200 12.47 -12.59 -8.33
N LEU A 201 11.84 -12.77 -7.16
CA LEU A 201 10.42 -12.44 -6.95
C LEU A 201 10.10 -10.98 -7.22
N VAL A 202 10.96 -10.02 -6.80
CA VAL A 202 10.71 -8.61 -7.10
C VAL A 202 10.77 -8.36 -8.61
N ARG A 203 11.75 -8.91 -9.33
CA ARG A 203 11.84 -8.73 -10.79
C ARG A 203 10.67 -9.39 -11.53
N GLU A 204 10.25 -10.57 -11.07
CA GLU A 204 9.08 -11.23 -11.61
C GLU A 204 7.82 -10.38 -11.36
N MET A 205 7.63 -9.88 -10.13
CA MET A 205 6.54 -8.97 -9.78
C MET A 205 6.55 -7.71 -10.66
N GLU A 206 7.72 -7.11 -10.90
CA GLU A 206 7.89 -5.94 -11.77
C GLU A 206 7.40 -6.20 -13.19
N SER A 207 7.59 -7.41 -13.72
CA SER A 207 7.14 -7.76 -15.08
C SER A 207 5.61 -7.68 -15.26
N TYR A 208 4.82 -7.79 -14.20
CA TYR A 208 3.34 -7.67 -14.25
C TYR A 208 2.84 -6.22 -14.30
N PHE A 209 3.72 -5.24 -14.12
CA PHE A 209 3.34 -3.83 -14.01
C PHE A 209 4.07 -2.93 -15.03
N PRO A 210 4.11 -3.28 -16.33
CA PRO A 210 4.79 -2.47 -17.33
C PRO A 210 4.19 -1.05 -17.39
N GLY A 211 5.06 -0.04 -17.46
CA GLY A 211 4.67 1.37 -17.52
C GLY A 211 4.14 1.96 -16.20
N LYS A 212 4.16 1.21 -15.09
CA LYS A 212 3.73 1.69 -13.78
C LYS A 212 4.90 2.01 -12.86
N ASN A 213 4.59 2.70 -11.78
CA ASN A 213 5.51 2.90 -10.67
C ASN A 213 5.27 1.81 -9.61
N LEU A 214 6.29 1.04 -9.27
CA LEU A 214 6.22 0.13 -8.13
C LEU A 214 6.76 0.84 -6.88
N TYR A 215 5.93 0.88 -5.84
CA TYR A 215 6.22 1.55 -4.58
C TYR A 215 6.45 0.55 -3.45
N VAL A 216 7.29 0.93 -2.49
CA VAL A 216 7.50 0.18 -1.24
C VAL A 216 7.46 1.15 -0.07
N PHE A 217 6.64 0.84 0.94
CA PHE A 217 6.61 1.55 2.21
C PHE A 217 7.57 0.85 3.17
N ARG A 218 8.85 1.18 3.08
CA ARG A 218 9.91 0.48 3.78
C ARG A 218 10.10 1.07 5.17
N GLU A 219 9.94 0.27 6.22
CA GLU A 219 10.26 0.68 7.58
C GLU A 219 11.68 1.26 7.73
N LYS A 220 11.85 2.16 8.70
CA LYS A 220 13.13 2.78 9.02
C LYS A 220 14.18 1.71 9.31
N ASN A 221 15.37 1.89 8.72
CA ASN A 221 16.54 1.02 8.89
C ASN A 221 16.40 -0.44 8.38
N LYS A 222 15.28 -0.83 7.76
CA LYS A 222 15.11 -2.17 7.17
C LYS A 222 15.58 -2.19 5.72
N HIS A 223 16.25 -3.26 5.28
CA HIS A 223 16.49 -3.66 3.87
C HIS A 223 16.90 -2.56 2.87
N ARG A 224 17.61 -1.51 3.30
CA ARG A 224 17.99 -0.38 2.43
C ARG A 224 18.81 -0.79 1.20
N GLU A 225 19.89 -1.54 1.42
CA GLU A 225 20.79 -1.93 0.33
C GLU A 225 20.16 -2.95 -0.63
N PHE A 226 19.17 -3.73 -0.16
CA PHE A 226 18.42 -4.66 -1.01
C PHE A 226 17.65 -3.91 -2.09
N TYR A 227 16.78 -2.96 -1.71
CA TYR A 227 15.99 -2.19 -2.67
C TYR A 227 16.84 -1.26 -3.53
N LYS A 228 17.92 -0.70 -2.97
CA LYS A 228 18.86 0.13 -3.73
C LYS A 228 19.50 -0.64 -4.89
N LYS A 229 19.91 -1.90 -4.67
CA LYS A 229 20.46 -2.77 -5.73
C LYS A 229 19.45 -3.13 -6.81
N LEU A 230 18.15 -3.08 -6.49
CA LEU A 230 17.04 -3.30 -7.41
C LEU A 230 16.59 -2.01 -8.13
N GLY A 231 17.29 -0.88 -7.94
CA GLY A 231 16.98 0.37 -8.65
C GLY A 231 15.88 1.21 -8.02
N TYR A 232 15.44 0.88 -6.79
CA TYR A 232 14.48 1.70 -6.06
C TYR A 232 15.15 2.95 -5.49
N VAL A 233 14.48 4.09 -5.66
CA VAL A 233 14.91 5.39 -5.13
C VAL A 233 13.93 5.88 -4.08
N LYS A 234 14.43 6.58 -3.05
CA LYS A 234 13.58 7.24 -2.06
C LYS A 234 12.87 8.43 -2.70
N ILE A 235 11.56 8.55 -2.51
CA ILE A 235 10.75 9.67 -3.01
C ILE A 235 10.00 10.43 -1.91
N ASP A 236 9.73 9.78 -0.78
CA ASP A 236 9.01 10.40 0.34
C ASP A 236 9.39 9.68 1.66
N THR A 237 8.84 10.15 2.77
CA THR A 237 8.92 9.50 4.09
C THR A 237 7.50 9.33 4.60
N TRP A 238 7.12 8.11 4.97
CA TRP A 238 5.82 7.84 5.58
C TRP A 238 5.92 7.91 7.11
N VAL A 239 4.82 8.31 7.72
CA VAL A 239 4.64 8.37 9.17
C VAL A 239 3.32 7.71 9.52
N TYR A 240 3.38 6.82 10.51
CA TYR A 240 2.22 6.42 11.28
C TYR A 240 2.23 7.15 12.63
N ALA A 241 1.14 7.82 12.96
CA ALA A 241 0.95 8.50 14.23
C ALA A 241 -0.38 8.09 14.87
N LYS A 242 -0.40 7.95 16.19
CA LYS A 242 -1.62 7.78 16.97
C LYS A 242 -2.28 9.14 17.22
N LEU A 243 -3.62 9.17 17.26
CA LEU A 243 -4.42 10.40 17.41
C LEU A 243 -4.93 10.63 18.84
#